data_AF-A0A2H1ZE72-F1
#
_entry.id   AF-A0A2H1ZE72-F1
#
_cell.length_a   1.000
_cell.length_b   1.000
_cell.length_c   1.000
_cell.angle_alpha   90.00
_cell.angle_beta   90.00
_cell.angle_gamma   90.00
#
_symmetry.space_group_name_H-M   'P 1'
#
loop_
_entity.id
_entity.type
_entity.pdbx_description
1 polymer ?
#
loop_
_entity_poly.entity_id
_entity_poly.type
_entity_poly.pdbx_seq_one_letter_code
_entity_poly.pdbx_strand_id
1 'polypeptide(L)'
;MNFLDLPEECIATMISFTSPFDACRISAVSKLLRSAADSNTTWERFLPSDYRMYIDNSLSRFSNKQLFLRFCESPLLIEDGRTSFWMEKRSGKKCWMLSARKLDIVWVDSPEFWIWVSIPDSRFEEVAGLLMVCWFEIRGTQESREDGWLEIELGEYYVGFDDEEIEMSVLETREGGWKGGIIVQGIEIRPKELL
;
A
#
# COMPACT_ATOMS: atom_id res chain seq x y z
N MET A 1 32.09 26.19 3.68
CA MET A 1 30.69 26.66 3.68
C MET A 1 29.91 25.75 4.59
N ASN A 2 29.15 26.30 5.54
CA ASN A 2 28.27 25.51 6.39
C ASN A 2 26.96 25.26 5.63
N PHE A 3 26.39 24.07 5.78
CA PHE A 3 25.10 23.71 5.17
C PHE A 3 23.98 24.70 5.57
N LEU A 4 24.06 25.24 6.79
CA LEU A 4 23.11 26.21 7.33
C LEU A 4 23.26 27.64 6.75
N ASP A 5 24.29 27.89 5.94
CA ASP A 5 24.49 29.19 5.27
C ASP A 5 23.70 29.28 3.95
N LEU A 6 23.07 28.18 3.51
CA LEU A 6 22.26 28.12 2.29
C LEU A 6 20.88 28.78 2.49
N PRO A 7 20.27 29.35 1.43
CA PRO A 7 18.87 29.78 1.47
C PRO A 7 17.93 28.63 1.85
N GLU A 8 16.89 28.94 2.62
CA GLU A 8 15.92 27.94 3.11
C GLU A 8 15.31 27.09 1.99
N GLU A 9 15.04 27.70 0.82
CA GLU A 9 14.49 26.99 -0.34
C GLU A 9 15.48 25.98 -0.95
N CYS A 10 16.79 26.28 -0.93
CA CYS A 10 17.82 25.33 -1.35
C CYS A 10 17.89 24.15 -0.38
N ILE A 11 17.79 24.42 0.92
CA ILE A 11 17.75 23.38 1.97
C ILE A 11 16.50 22.52 1.81
N ALA A 12 15.32 23.13 1.62
CA ALA A 12 14.05 22.43 1.40
C ALA A 12 14.11 21.53 0.16
N THR A 13 14.72 22.02 -0.93
CA THR A 13 14.97 21.26 -2.16
C THR A 13 15.89 20.07 -1.89
N MET A 14 16.98 20.23 -1.14
CA MET A 14 17.85 19.11 -0.79
C MET A 14 17.14 18.06 0.07
N ILE A 15 16.37 18.49 1.07
CA ILE A 15 15.59 17.59 1.94
C ILE A 15 14.51 16.85 1.13
N SER A 16 13.94 17.47 0.09
CA SER A 16 12.93 16.82 -0.75
C SER A 16 13.44 15.61 -1.55
N PHE A 17 14.76 15.41 -1.60
CA PHE A 17 15.39 14.22 -2.20
C PHE A 17 15.74 13.12 -1.17
N THR A 18 15.45 13.34 0.11
CA THR A 18 15.61 12.31 1.16
C THR A 18 14.29 11.55 1.34
N SER A 19 14.19 10.70 2.37
CA SER A 19 12.92 10.09 2.75
C SER A 19 12.07 11.02 3.65
N PRO A 20 10.74 10.82 3.73
CA PRO A 20 9.90 11.47 4.74
C PRO A 20 10.39 11.24 6.17
N PHE A 21 10.91 10.05 6.44
CA PHE A 21 11.51 9.70 7.73
C PHE A 21 12.74 10.57 8.03
N ASP A 22 13.64 10.73 7.07
CA ASP A 22 14.83 11.56 7.23
C ASP A 22 14.48 13.03 7.36
N ALA A 23 13.51 13.53 6.59
CA ALA A 23 13.01 14.89 6.70
C ALA A 23 12.49 15.19 8.12
N CYS A 24 11.76 14.24 8.73
CA CYS A 24 11.32 14.36 10.12
C CYS A 24 12.47 14.35 11.14
N ARG A 25 13.58 13.65 10.87
CA ARG A 25 14.77 13.69 11.74
C ARG A 25 15.54 15.01 11.58
N ILE A 26 15.69 15.49 10.35
CA ILE A 26 16.34 16.76 10.02
C ILE A 26 15.60 17.92 10.68
N SER A 27 14.26 17.89 10.68
CA SER A 27 13.44 18.93 11.29
C SER A 27 13.67 19.11 12.80
N ALA A 28 14.17 18.09 13.48
CA ALA A 28 14.47 18.15 14.91
C ALA A 28 15.80 18.86 15.25
N VAL A 29 16.66 19.12 14.26
CA VAL A 29 18.04 19.60 14.48
C VAL A 29 18.10 21.11 14.75
N SER A 30 17.35 21.94 14.00
CA SER A 30 17.36 23.40 14.16
C SER A 30 16.06 24.03 13.67
N LYS A 31 15.80 25.29 14.05
CA LYS A 31 14.60 26.03 13.60
C LYS A 31 14.56 26.22 12.07
N LEU A 32 15.71 26.52 11.46
CA LEU A 32 15.84 26.67 10.01
C LEU A 32 15.54 25.36 9.30
N LEU A 33 16.13 24.26 9.78
CA LEU A 33 15.91 22.92 9.21
C LEU A 33 14.47 22.45 9.40
N ARG A 34 13.83 22.78 10.54
CA ARG A 34 12.42 22.51 10.76
C ARG A 34 11.54 23.22 9.74
N SER A 35 11.78 24.51 9.54
CA SER A 35 11.01 25.32 8.58
C SER A 35 11.14 24.76 7.16
N ALA A 36 12.37 24.47 6.72
CA ALA A 36 12.65 23.87 5.42
C ALA A 36 12.02 22.48 5.28
N ALA A 37 12.23 21.59 6.26
CA ALA A 37 11.77 20.20 6.22
C ALA A 37 10.24 20.07 6.29
N ASP A 38 9.54 21.00 6.93
CA ASP A 38 8.08 21.01 7.05
C ASP A 38 7.39 21.80 5.92
N SER A 39 8.15 22.33 4.97
CA SER A 39 7.63 23.13 3.85
C SER A 39 6.82 22.30 2.86
N ASN A 40 5.81 22.93 2.22
CA ASN A 40 5.03 22.25 1.18
C ASN A 40 5.89 21.83 -0.01
N THR A 41 6.92 22.58 -0.36
CA THR A 41 7.88 22.24 -1.43
C THR A 41 8.58 20.91 -1.15
N THR A 42 9.00 20.68 0.10
CA THR A 42 9.60 19.40 0.50
C THR A 42 8.59 18.26 0.41
N TRP A 43 7.42 18.44 1.02
CA TRP A 43 6.42 17.37 1.09
C TRP A 43 5.66 17.11 -0.22
N GLU A 44 5.68 18.03 -1.19
CA GLU A 44 5.10 17.80 -2.53
C GLU A 44 5.82 16.65 -3.25
N ARG A 45 7.14 16.52 -3.07
CA ARG A 45 7.93 15.42 -3.65
C ARG A 45 7.75 14.08 -2.97
N PHE A 46 7.30 14.08 -1.71
CA PHE A 46 7.00 12.86 -0.97
C PHE A 46 5.60 12.32 -1.26
N LEU A 47 4.74 13.15 -1.86
CA LEU A 47 3.43 12.72 -2.34
C LEU A 47 3.56 12.08 -3.73
N PRO A 48 2.64 11.17 -4.09
CA PRO A 48 2.51 10.69 -5.45
C PRO A 48 2.37 11.83 -6.46
N SER A 49 2.92 11.72 -7.67
CA SER A 49 2.75 12.76 -8.70
C SER A 49 1.29 13.00 -9.09
N ASP A 50 0.48 11.95 -9.04
CA ASP A 50 -0.95 11.90 -9.32
C ASP A 50 -1.84 12.14 -8.09
N TYR A 51 -1.26 12.51 -6.93
CA TYR A 51 -2.01 12.61 -5.66
C TYR A 51 -3.25 13.51 -5.73
N ARG A 52 -3.22 14.53 -6.59
CA ARG A 52 -4.33 15.46 -6.82
C ARG A 52 -5.61 14.76 -7.31
N MET A 53 -5.48 13.59 -7.94
CA MET A 53 -6.63 12.77 -8.36
C MET A 53 -7.37 12.13 -7.18
N TYR A 54 -6.73 12.02 -6.01
CA TYR A 54 -7.28 11.39 -4.81
C TYR A 54 -7.82 12.42 -3.79
N ILE A 55 -7.68 13.71 -4.07
CA ILE A 55 -8.06 14.79 -3.14
C ILE A 55 -9.48 15.24 -3.43
N ASP A 56 -10.33 15.22 -2.40
CA ASP A 56 -11.63 15.87 -2.41
C ASP A 56 -11.56 17.32 -1.84
N ASN A 57 -12.70 18.02 -1.84
CA ASN A 57 -12.77 19.38 -1.28
C ASN A 57 -12.37 19.44 0.21
N SER A 58 -12.56 18.38 0.99
CA SER A 58 -12.17 18.34 2.40
C SER A 58 -10.65 18.28 2.56
N LEU A 59 -10.00 17.41 1.78
CA LEU A 59 -8.56 17.21 1.77
C LEU A 59 -7.79 18.40 1.17
N SER A 60 -8.42 19.19 0.29
CA SER A 60 -7.79 20.36 -0.35
C SER A 60 -7.27 21.43 0.63
N ARG A 61 -7.77 21.44 1.87
CA ARG A 61 -7.41 22.41 2.91
C ARG A 61 -6.15 22.02 3.70
N PHE A 62 -5.67 20.80 3.53
CA PHE A 62 -4.52 20.27 4.26
C PHE A 62 -3.20 20.66 3.60
N SER A 63 -2.15 20.80 4.41
CA SER A 63 -0.77 20.91 3.91
C SER A 63 -0.32 19.59 3.27
N ASN A 64 0.73 19.63 2.46
CA ASN A 64 1.25 18.41 1.82
C ASN A 64 1.70 17.37 2.86
N LYS A 65 2.24 17.81 3.99
CA LYS A 65 2.58 16.95 5.13
C LYS A 65 1.35 16.30 5.77
N GLN A 66 0.27 17.06 5.94
CA GLN A 66 -0.98 16.54 6.50
C GLN A 66 -1.64 15.54 5.53
N LEU A 67 -1.63 15.82 4.23
CA LEU A 67 -2.09 14.89 3.19
C LEU A 67 -1.28 13.59 3.22
N PHE A 68 0.04 13.68 3.31
CA PHE A 68 0.92 12.52 3.42
C PHE A 68 0.53 11.63 4.60
N LEU A 69 0.39 12.23 5.79
CA LEU A 69 0.01 11.49 7.00
C LEU A 69 -1.38 10.87 6.87
N ARG A 70 -2.34 11.60 6.28
CA ARG A 70 -3.69 11.09 6.03
C ARG A 70 -3.69 9.87 5.11
N PHE A 71 -2.87 9.86 4.07
CA PHE A 71 -2.69 8.70 3.19
C PHE A 71 -1.94 7.54 3.84
N CYS A 72 -1.11 7.79 4.87
CA CYS A 72 -0.50 6.72 5.65
C CYS A 72 -1.50 6.06 6.61
N GLU A 73 -2.37 6.87 7.22
CA GLU A 73 -3.21 6.43 8.35
C GLU A 73 -4.53 5.77 7.94
N SER A 74 -5.15 6.23 6.85
CA SER A 74 -6.39 5.61 6.37
C SER A 74 -6.29 5.34 4.87
N PRO A 75 -6.23 4.05 4.49
CA PRO A 75 -6.23 3.65 3.09
C PRO A 75 -7.45 4.20 2.35
N LEU A 76 -7.22 4.69 1.15
CA LEU A 76 -8.24 5.19 0.24
C LEU A 76 -8.73 4.06 -0.64
N LEU A 77 -10.04 3.99 -0.80
CA LEU A 77 -10.66 3.13 -1.79
C LEU A 77 -10.79 3.89 -3.11
N ILE A 78 -10.22 3.34 -4.16
CA ILE A 78 -10.26 3.87 -5.53
C ILE A 78 -10.85 2.81 -6.48
N GLU A 79 -11.10 3.20 -7.73
CA GLU A 79 -11.63 2.31 -8.78
C GLU A 79 -12.89 1.57 -8.31
N ASP A 80 -13.91 2.33 -7.93
CA ASP A 80 -15.19 1.78 -7.45
C ASP A 80 -15.04 0.84 -6.25
N GLY A 81 -14.10 1.16 -5.35
CA GLY A 81 -13.86 0.39 -4.15
C GLY A 81 -13.06 -0.89 -4.34
N ARG A 82 -12.56 -1.18 -5.55
CA ARG A 82 -11.89 -2.46 -5.85
C ARG A 82 -10.39 -2.44 -5.59
N THR A 83 -9.80 -1.28 -5.38
CA THR A 83 -8.39 -1.10 -5.07
C THR A 83 -8.25 -0.20 -3.84
N SER A 84 -7.45 -0.63 -2.86
CA SER A 84 -7.09 0.18 -1.70
C SER A 84 -5.68 0.74 -1.87
N PHE A 85 -5.49 2.02 -1.55
CA PHE A 85 -4.23 2.75 -1.69
C PHE A 85 -3.82 3.41 -0.38
N TRP A 86 -2.55 3.31 -0.01
CA TRP A 86 -1.96 4.08 1.10
C TRP A 86 -0.48 4.30 0.84
N MET A 87 0.19 5.04 1.73
CA MET A 87 1.63 5.25 1.67
C MET A 87 2.36 4.61 2.82
N GLU A 88 3.54 4.05 2.52
CA GLU A 88 4.46 3.56 3.55
C GLU A 88 5.15 4.75 4.21
N LYS A 89 5.03 4.83 5.54
CA LYS A 89 5.33 6.03 6.32
C LYS A 89 6.81 6.45 6.25
N ARG A 90 7.74 5.50 6.17
CA ARG A 90 9.18 5.79 6.22
C ARG A 90 9.71 6.27 4.88
N SER A 91 9.42 5.52 3.83
CA SER A 91 9.92 5.73 2.47
C SER A 91 9.05 6.66 1.64
N GLY A 92 7.76 6.81 1.98
CA GLY A 92 6.79 7.56 1.18
C GLY A 92 6.37 6.86 -0.11
N LYS A 93 6.74 5.59 -0.29
CA LYS A 93 6.36 4.81 -1.47
C LYS A 93 4.91 4.36 -1.38
N LYS A 94 4.27 4.20 -2.54
CA LYS A 94 2.89 3.71 -2.66
C LYS A 94 2.78 2.25 -2.23
N CYS A 95 1.69 1.95 -1.54
CA CYS A 95 1.22 0.60 -1.26
C CYS A 95 -0.18 0.42 -1.84
N TRP A 96 -0.47 -0.80 -2.29
CA TRP A 96 -1.74 -1.14 -2.91
C TRP A 96 -2.31 -2.41 -2.32
N MET A 97 -3.63 -2.55 -2.33
CA MET A 97 -4.30 -3.82 -2.16
C MET A 97 -5.35 -3.97 -3.25
N LEU A 98 -5.28 -5.05 -4.02
CA LEU A 98 -6.29 -5.42 -5.01
C LEU A 98 -7.33 -6.28 -4.31
N SER A 99 -8.60 -5.88 -4.31
CA SER A 99 -9.68 -6.67 -3.72
C SER A 99 -9.87 -8.00 -4.44
N ALA A 100 -10.46 -8.99 -3.77
CA ALA A 100 -10.85 -10.26 -4.39
C ALA A 100 -11.76 -10.06 -5.63
N ARG A 101 -12.57 -9.00 -5.66
CA ARG A 101 -13.40 -8.61 -6.83
C ARG A 101 -12.58 -8.15 -8.05
N LYS A 102 -11.31 -7.82 -7.86
CA LYS A 102 -10.37 -7.41 -8.92
C LYS A 102 -9.44 -8.54 -9.35
N LEU A 103 -9.43 -9.66 -8.63
CA LEU A 103 -8.62 -10.83 -8.95
C LEU A 103 -9.39 -11.77 -9.88
N ASP A 104 -8.67 -12.48 -10.74
CA ASP A 104 -9.22 -13.64 -11.44
C ASP A 104 -9.12 -14.87 -10.52
N ILE A 105 -10.25 -15.28 -9.96
CA ILE A 105 -10.35 -16.42 -9.05
C ILE A 105 -11.21 -17.49 -9.73
N VAL A 106 -10.63 -18.68 -9.89
CA VAL A 106 -11.31 -19.79 -10.57
C VAL A 106 -12.61 -20.16 -9.85
N TRP A 107 -13.70 -20.19 -10.64
CA TRP A 107 -15.06 -20.50 -10.19
C TRP A 107 -15.62 -19.55 -9.12
N VAL A 108 -15.09 -18.34 -8.96
CA VAL A 108 -15.55 -17.41 -7.91
C VAL A 108 -17.03 -17.01 -8.01
N ASP A 109 -17.60 -17.11 -9.21
CA ASP A 109 -19.03 -16.88 -9.46
C ASP A 109 -19.89 -18.15 -9.28
N SER A 110 -19.28 -19.29 -8.94
CA SER A 110 -19.97 -20.56 -8.70
C SER A 110 -20.29 -20.70 -7.21
N PRO A 111 -21.57 -20.55 -6.80
CA PRO A 111 -21.97 -20.56 -5.40
C PRO A 111 -21.77 -21.92 -4.71
N GLU A 112 -21.46 -22.98 -5.47
CA GLU A 112 -21.07 -24.28 -4.94
C GLU A 112 -19.70 -24.25 -4.25
N PHE A 113 -18.84 -23.32 -4.66
CA PHE A 113 -17.43 -23.25 -4.24
C PHE A 113 -17.13 -21.97 -3.47
N TRP A 114 -17.78 -20.86 -3.81
CA TRP A 114 -17.47 -19.54 -3.26
C TRP A 114 -18.73 -18.79 -2.83
N ILE A 115 -18.58 -17.97 -1.78
CA ILE A 115 -19.58 -17.00 -1.37
C ILE A 115 -18.95 -15.63 -1.24
N TRP A 116 -19.74 -14.60 -1.54
CA TRP A 116 -19.36 -13.22 -1.25
C TRP A 116 -19.92 -12.83 0.11
N VAL A 117 -19.06 -12.40 1.01
CA VAL A 117 -19.42 -12.05 2.38
C VAL A 117 -18.85 -10.70 2.75
N SER A 118 -19.53 -9.99 3.65
CA SER A 118 -19.01 -8.79 4.28
C SER A 118 -18.48 -9.16 5.67
N ILE A 119 -17.26 -8.71 6.00
CA ILE A 119 -16.64 -8.93 7.30
C ILE A 119 -16.22 -7.58 7.93
N PRO A 120 -16.35 -7.39 9.25
CA PRO A 120 -16.12 -6.09 9.89
C PRO A 120 -14.71 -5.51 9.69
N ASP A 121 -13.69 -6.36 9.59
CA ASP A 121 -12.28 -5.95 9.50
C ASP A 121 -11.79 -5.79 8.05
N SER A 122 -12.67 -5.94 7.06
CA SER A 122 -12.31 -5.78 5.66
C SER A 122 -12.32 -4.31 5.25
N ARG A 123 -11.30 -3.93 4.47
CA ARG A 123 -11.28 -2.65 3.74
C ARG A 123 -12.29 -2.60 2.60
N PHE A 124 -12.70 -3.76 2.09
CA PHE A 124 -13.62 -3.92 0.97
C PHE A 124 -15.01 -4.35 1.45
N GLU A 125 -16.05 -3.91 0.74
CA GLU A 125 -17.44 -4.23 1.05
C GLU A 125 -17.72 -5.74 1.08
N GLU A 126 -17.16 -6.44 0.09
CA GLU A 126 -17.26 -7.89 -0.05
C GLU A 126 -15.88 -8.54 -0.21
N VAL A 127 -15.76 -9.74 0.33
CA VAL A 127 -14.58 -10.61 0.22
C VAL A 127 -15.01 -12.01 -0.21
N ALA A 128 -14.11 -12.75 -0.85
CA ALA A 128 -14.42 -14.09 -1.34
C ALA A 128 -14.18 -15.13 -0.24
N GLY A 129 -15.25 -15.82 0.16
CA GLY A 129 -15.21 -16.92 1.12
C GLY A 129 -15.29 -18.27 0.41
N LEU A 130 -14.28 -19.10 0.58
CA LEU A 130 -14.23 -20.44 0.04
C LEU A 130 -15.11 -21.38 0.88
N LEU A 131 -16.16 -21.94 0.29
CA LEU A 131 -17.03 -22.91 0.93
C LEU A 131 -16.31 -24.24 1.09
N MET A 132 -16.21 -25.01 0.01
CA MET A 132 -15.43 -26.24 -0.07
C MET A 132 -15.03 -26.54 -1.51
N VAL A 133 -13.76 -26.84 -1.72
CA VAL A 133 -13.21 -27.30 -2.99
C VAL A 133 -12.22 -28.43 -2.74
N CYS A 134 -12.13 -29.37 -3.67
CA CYS A 134 -11.03 -30.34 -3.68
C CYS A 134 -9.71 -29.72 -4.16
N TRP A 135 -9.77 -28.49 -4.71
CA TRP A 135 -8.67 -27.81 -5.41
C TRP A 135 -8.49 -26.35 -4.94
N PHE A 136 -7.40 -26.07 -4.20
CA PHE A 136 -6.98 -24.73 -3.76
C PHE A 136 -5.55 -24.80 -3.20
N GLU A 137 -4.64 -23.91 -3.61
CA GLU A 137 -3.24 -23.85 -3.12
C GLU A 137 -2.84 -22.39 -2.87
N ILE A 138 -2.04 -22.13 -1.82
CA ILE A 138 -1.31 -20.87 -1.54
C ILE A 138 0.03 -21.26 -0.91
N ARG A 139 1.14 -20.75 -1.43
CA ARG A 139 2.50 -21.05 -0.95
C ARG A 139 3.31 -19.81 -0.65
N GLY A 140 4.06 -19.89 0.44
CA GLY A 140 5.18 -19.01 0.78
C GLY A 140 5.57 -19.26 2.23
N THR A 141 6.61 -18.57 2.69
CA THR A 141 7.13 -18.70 4.05
C THR A 141 6.26 -17.91 5.01
N GLN A 142 5.62 -18.62 5.94
CA GLN A 142 4.70 -18.05 6.92
C GLN A 142 5.44 -17.13 7.90
N GLU A 143 4.93 -15.91 8.04
CA GLU A 143 5.11 -15.12 9.25
C GLU A 143 3.74 -14.91 9.91
N SER A 144 3.64 -15.24 11.19
CA SER A 144 2.45 -14.96 11.97
C SER A 144 2.42 -13.48 12.33
N ARG A 145 1.32 -12.80 12.00
CA ARG A 145 1.10 -11.41 12.41
C ARG A 145 0.52 -11.34 13.81
N GLU A 146 0.73 -10.21 14.49
CA GLU A 146 0.19 -9.96 15.84
C GLU A 146 -1.35 -9.96 15.89
N ASP A 147 -2.00 -9.69 14.76
CA ASP A 147 -3.47 -9.68 14.58
C ASP A 147 -4.07 -11.07 14.31
N GLY A 148 -3.24 -12.13 14.34
CA GLY A 148 -3.66 -13.51 14.09
C GLY A 148 -3.81 -13.86 12.61
N TRP A 149 -3.56 -12.92 11.69
CA TRP A 149 -3.53 -13.21 10.26
C TRP A 149 -2.21 -13.88 9.86
N LEU A 150 -2.30 -14.76 8.86
CA LEU A 150 -1.16 -15.40 8.23
C LEU A 150 -0.75 -14.59 7.00
N GLU A 151 0.53 -14.23 6.91
CA GLU A 151 1.07 -13.55 5.74
C GLU A 151 1.99 -14.50 4.95
N ILE A 152 1.87 -14.43 3.63
CA ILE A 152 2.62 -15.24 2.68
C ILE A 152 3.18 -14.33 1.60
N GLU A 153 4.50 -14.25 1.50
CA GLU A 153 5.16 -13.55 0.40
C GLU A 153 5.02 -14.35 -0.90
N LEU A 154 4.41 -13.75 -1.92
CA LEU A 154 4.22 -14.37 -3.24
C LEU A 154 5.41 -14.14 -4.17
N GLY A 155 6.18 -13.06 -3.96
CA GLY A 155 7.38 -12.75 -4.71
C GLY A 155 7.73 -11.26 -4.71
N GLU A 156 8.81 -10.94 -5.41
CA GLU A 156 9.32 -9.57 -5.58
C GLU A 156 9.37 -9.22 -7.06
N TYR A 157 9.07 -7.97 -7.37
CA TYR A 157 9.21 -7.44 -8.72
C TYR A 157 9.83 -6.05 -8.67
N TYR A 158 10.33 -5.60 -9.82
CA TYR A 158 10.91 -4.26 -9.98
C TYR A 158 9.96 -3.40 -10.80
N VAL A 159 9.69 -2.19 -10.32
CA VAL A 159 8.96 -1.18 -11.10
C VAL A 159 9.94 -0.59 -12.11
N GLY A 160 9.85 -1.05 -13.36
CA GLY A 160 10.61 -0.54 -14.50
C GLY A 160 9.99 0.72 -15.10
N PHE A 161 10.48 1.12 -16.28
CA PHE A 161 9.91 2.23 -17.07
C PHE A 161 8.78 1.79 -18.01
N ASP A 162 8.57 0.47 -18.14
CA ASP A 162 7.63 -0.12 -19.07
C ASP A 162 6.33 -0.53 -18.34
N ASP A 163 5.20 -0.34 -19.01
CA ASP A 163 3.85 -0.69 -18.51
C ASP A 163 3.58 -2.21 -18.63
N GLU A 164 4.49 -3.04 -18.11
CA GLU A 164 4.29 -4.49 -18.10
C GLU A 164 3.29 -4.90 -17.02
N GLU A 165 2.30 -5.71 -17.42
CA GLU A 165 1.32 -6.29 -16.51
C GLU A 165 1.98 -7.38 -15.66
N ILE A 166 1.78 -7.31 -14.34
CA ILE A 166 2.32 -8.30 -13.40
C ILE A 166 1.25 -9.35 -13.17
N GLU A 167 1.45 -10.53 -13.72
CA GLU A 167 0.66 -11.71 -13.40
C GLU A 167 1.21 -12.39 -12.15
N MET A 168 0.40 -12.48 -11.10
CA MET A 168 0.67 -13.30 -9.92
C MET A 168 -0.37 -14.41 -9.89
N SER A 169 0.07 -15.64 -10.17
CA SER A 169 -0.80 -16.81 -10.13
C SER A 169 -0.42 -17.74 -8.99
N VAL A 170 -1.43 -18.36 -8.40
CA VAL A 170 -1.28 -19.37 -7.36
C VAL A 170 -1.96 -20.64 -7.87
N LEU A 171 -1.15 -21.68 -8.12
CA LEU A 171 -1.56 -22.89 -8.86
C LEU A 171 -1.33 -24.15 -8.02
N GLU A 172 -2.10 -25.21 -8.26
CA GLU A 172 -1.88 -26.54 -7.69
C GLU A 172 -0.63 -27.21 -8.24
N THR A 173 0.03 -27.99 -7.38
CA THR A 173 1.02 -28.96 -7.82
C THR A 173 0.79 -30.42 -7.37
N ARG A 174 -0.09 -30.75 -6.39
CA ARG A 174 -0.43 -32.14 -5.95
C ARG A 174 -1.79 -32.32 -5.23
N GLU A 175 -2.40 -33.50 -5.43
CA GLU A 175 -3.78 -33.93 -5.04
C GLU A 175 -4.11 -34.09 -3.54
N GLY A 176 -5.42 -33.97 -3.20
CA GLY A 176 -6.10 -35.02 -2.42
C GLY A 176 -7.05 -34.64 -1.26
N GLY A 177 -7.21 -33.37 -0.88
CA GLY A 177 -8.01 -33.00 0.30
C GLY A 177 -9.01 -31.87 0.04
N TRP A 178 -10.23 -32.02 0.57
CA TRP A 178 -11.23 -30.95 0.64
C TRP A 178 -10.72 -29.80 1.51
N LYS A 179 -10.78 -28.58 0.98
CA LYS A 179 -10.37 -27.32 1.64
C LYS A 179 -11.55 -26.37 1.66
N GLY A 180 -11.73 -25.63 2.75
CA GLY A 180 -12.83 -24.71 2.94
C GLY A 180 -12.57 -23.75 4.11
N GLY A 181 -13.40 -22.72 4.24
CA GLY A 181 -13.31 -21.72 5.29
C GLY A 181 -12.23 -20.66 5.08
N ILE A 182 -11.66 -20.56 3.87
CA ILE A 182 -10.64 -19.56 3.54
C ILE A 182 -11.34 -18.26 3.13
N ILE A 183 -10.89 -17.14 3.68
CA ILE A 183 -11.34 -15.81 3.27
C ILE A 183 -10.21 -15.14 2.49
N VAL A 184 -10.51 -14.71 1.27
CA VAL A 184 -9.62 -13.92 0.42
C VAL A 184 -10.13 -12.49 0.41
N GLN A 185 -9.42 -11.59 1.09
CA GLN A 185 -9.70 -10.15 0.99
C GLN A 185 -9.12 -9.57 -0.30
N GLY A 186 -7.91 -10.00 -0.68
CA GLY A 186 -7.16 -9.41 -1.78
C GLY A 186 -5.66 -9.72 -1.71
N ILE A 187 -4.91 -9.12 -2.62
CA ILE A 187 -3.43 -9.18 -2.66
C ILE A 187 -2.87 -7.80 -2.31
N GLU A 188 -1.97 -7.76 -1.33
CA GLU A 188 -1.28 -6.54 -0.90
C GLU A 188 0.10 -6.44 -1.56
N ILE A 189 0.39 -5.27 -2.13
CA ILE A 189 1.64 -4.94 -2.81
C ILE A 189 2.30 -3.81 -2.02
N ARG A 190 3.53 -4.05 -1.55
CA ARG A 190 4.28 -3.12 -0.72
C ARG A 190 5.72 -2.94 -1.22
N PRO A 191 6.34 -1.80 -0.92
CA PRO A 191 7.77 -1.62 -1.12
C PRO A 191 8.57 -2.61 -0.28
N LYS A 192 9.58 -3.23 -0.89
CA LYS A 192 10.59 -3.99 -0.14
C LYS A 192 11.43 -3.04 0.71
N GLU A 193 11.61 -3.39 1.99
CA GLU A 193 12.57 -2.71 2.86
C GLU A 193 14.00 -3.02 2.37
N LEU A 194 14.74 -1.98 2.01
CA LEU A 194 16.18 -2.11 1.75
C LEU A 194 16.88 -1.91 3.09
N LEU A 195 17.46 -2.99 3.62
CA LEU A 195 18.30 -2.98 4.82
C LEU A 195 19.53 -2.08 4.65
#